data_AF-A0A495ZLC8-F1
#
_entry.id   AF-A0A495ZLC8-F1
#
_cell.length_a   1.000
_cell.length_b   1.000
_cell.length_c   1.000
_cell.angle_alpha   90.00
_cell.angle_beta   90.00
_cell.angle_gamma   90.00
#
_symmetry.space_group_name_H-M   'P 1'
#
loop_
_entity.id
_entity.type
_entity.pdbx_description
1 polymer ?
#
loop_
_entity_poly.entity_id
_entity_poly.type
_entity_poly.pdbx_seq_one_letter_code
_entity_poly.pdbx_strand_id
1 'polypeptide(L)'
;MLSVPLAPPTPMNAKNLVAMTGATAIIAFDAPSQRFIGWTPSAPNEGFPIEGGHGYIVNVPATRNFAFVGAPWTDPTEAAAAAAPTISTEVPQEAWAFVVTGHLEGKAAFDGYKVIVRNLRTNSIITAAAQGDYFAAATANLARQSVVQVGDVIELRVIGPNGNTELQPLSFKVTPEHLANAVLSVRLDGIGRPMQNLLLQNYPNPFNPETWIPYQLSEDTPVSISIYDTTGKLVRTLSLGFQSAGFYNSQGRAAYWDGRNAIGERVASGIYFYQLTTPSFQQTRRLVIVK
;
A
#
# COMPACT_ATOMS: atom_id res chain seq x y z
N MET A 1 -8.41 22.93 9.92
CA MET A 1 -9.20 22.96 8.67
C MET A 1 -9.34 24.40 8.26
N LEU A 2 -9.11 24.68 6.99
CA LEU A 2 -9.03 25.98 6.36
C LEU A 2 -10.00 25.96 5.18
N SER A 3 -10.90 26.95 5.12
CA SER A 3 -11.58 27.32 3.88
C SER A 3 -10.88 28.57 3.35
N VAL A 4 -10.55 28.59 2.06
CA VAL A 4 -9.84 29.72 1.47
C VAL A 4 -10.82 30.88 1.28
N PRO A 5 -10.63 32.03 1.96
CA PRO A 5 -11.67 33.05 2.06
C PRO A 5 -11.83 33.88 0.79
N LEU A 6 -10.80 33.97 -0.06
CA LEU A 6 -10.79 34.79 -1.28
C LEU A 6 -10.25 33.98 -2.46
N ALA A 7 -10.86 34.19 -3.63
CA ALA A 7 -10.41 33.66 -4.90
C ALA A 7 -9.08 34.34 -5.30
N PRO A 8 -7.97 33.60 -5.34
CA PRO A 8 -6.68 34.18 -5.67
C PRO A 8 -6.66 34.68 -7.14
N PRO A 9 -5.90 35.74 -7.45
CA PRO A 9 -5.86 36.32 -8.79
C PRO A 9 -5.29 35.36 -9.85
N THR A 10 -4.54 34.35 -9.43
CA THR A 10 -4.09 33.22 -10.25
C THR A 10 -4.60 31.91 -9.64
N PRO A 11 -5.02 30.92 -10.46
CA PRO A 11 -5.42 29.61 -9.94
C PRO A 11 -4.37 29.06 -8.96
N MET A 12 -4.83 28.65 -7.79
CA MET A 12 -3.97 28.12 -6.73
C MET A 12 -4.16 26.60 -6.64
N ASN A 13 -3.06 25.87 -6.48
CA ASN A 13 -3.07 24.43 -6.20
C ASN A 13 -2.40 24.13 -4.85
N ALA A 14 -2.41 22.86 -4.45
CA ALA A 14 -1.79 22.40 -3.21
C ALA A 14 -0.31 22.84 -3.10
N LYS A 15 0.47 22.73 -4.18
CA LYS A 15 1.88 23.16 -4.20
C LYS A 15 2.03 24.65 -3.91
N ASN A 16 1.20 25.50 -4.50
CA ASN A 16 1.22 26.95 -4.22
C ASN A 16 0.82 27.24 -2.76
N LEU A 17 -0.19 26.56 -2.24
CA LEU A 17 -0.65 26.74 -0.88
C LEU A 17 0.41 26.32 0.15
N VAL A 18 1.15 25.24 -0.11
CA VAL A 18 2.32 24.85 0.69
C VAL A 18 3.41 25.91 0.61
N ALA A 19 3.76 26.40 -0.58
CA ALA A 19 4.79 27.42 -0.73
C ALA A 19 4.46 28.70 0.06
N MET A 20 3.18 29.07 0.13
CA MET A 20 2.69 30.21 0.90
C MET A 20 2.70 29.95 2.42
N THR A 21 2.25 28.78 2.85
CA THR A 21 2.01 28.48 4.28
C THR A 21 3.19 27.82 4.99
N GLY A 22 4.11 27.20 4.27
CA GLY A 22 5.11 26.29 4.83
C GLY A 22 4.52 24.99 5.37
N ALA A 23 3.34 24.59 4.86
CA ALA A 23 2.66 23.39 5.32
C ALA A 23 3.41 22.10 4.94
N THR A 24 3.34 21.10 5.81
CA THR A 24 3.94 19.77 5.59
C THR A 24 2.99 18.82 4.87
N ALA A 25 1.68 19.08 4.95
CA ALA A 25 0.66 18.34 4.24
C ALA A 25 -0.58 19.20 3.99
N ILE A 26 -1.25 18.92 2.87
CA ILE A 26 -2.58 19.42 2.55
C ILE A 26 -3.46 18.21 2.26
N ILE A 27 -4.60 18.12 2.93
CA ILE A 27 -5.59 17.07 2.72
C ILE A 27 -6.90 17.72 2.27
N ALA A 28 -7.50 17.17 1.23
CA ALA A 28 -8.84 17.55 0.76
C ALA A 28 -9.76 16.32 0.77
N PHE A 29 -11.06 16.56 0.86
CA PHE A 29 -12.06 15.52 0.65
C PHE A 29 -12.44 15.47 -0.83
N ASP A 30 -12.18 14.33 -1.47
CA ASP A 30 -12.59 14.06 -2.85
C ASP A 30 -14.01 13.46 -2.85
N ALA A 31 -14.99 14.30 -3.17
CA ALA A 31 -16.40 13.91 -3.14
C ALA A 31 -16.76 12.76 -4.11
N PRO A 32 -16.24 12.71 -5.36
CA PRO A 32 -16.49 11.58 -6.26
C PRO A 32 -16.03 10.23 -5.70
N SER A 33 -14.85 10.15 -5.08
CA SER A 33 -14.36 8.90 -4.49
C SER A 33 -14.76 8.69 -3.02
N GLN A 34 -15.38 9.68 -2.39
CA GLN A 34 -15.72 9.71 -0.96
C GLN A 34 -14.51 9.41 -0.07
N ARG A 35 -13.33 9.94 -0.44
CA ARG A 35 -12.06 9.68 0.26
C ARG A 35 -11.29 10.96 0.48
N PHE A 36 -10.43 10.94 1.48
CA PHE A 36 -9.43 11.99 1.64
C PHE A 36 -8.27 11.76 0.68
N ILE A 37 -7.86 12.82 -0.01
CA ILE A 37 -6.66 12.87 -0.84
C ILE A 37 -5.63 13.77 -0.16
N GLY A 38 -4.38 13.33 -0.14
CA GLY A 38 -3.27 14.04 0.48
C GLY A 38 -2.26 14.51 -0.55
N TRP A 39 -1.69 15.67 -0.32
CA TRP A 39 -0.54 16.18 -1.04
C TRP A 39 0.53 16.62 -0.04
N THR A 40 1.79 16.31 -0.35
CA THR A 40 2.94 16.69 0.50
C THR A 40 4.02 17.33 -0.38
N PRO A 41 4.94 18.12 0.19
CA PRO A 41 6.00 18.78 -0.57
C PRO A 41 6.91 17.84 -1.38
N SER A 42 6.95 16.54 -1.06
CA SER A 42 7.73 15.54 -1.80
C SER A 42 6.99 14.98 -3.03
N ALA A 43 5.73 15.37 -3.25
CA ALA A 43 4.99 14.96 -4.43
C ALA A 43 5.63 15.50 -5.73
N PRO A 44 5.66 14.72 -6.82
CA PRO A 44 6.27 15.15 -8.08
C PRO A 44 5.40 16.12 -8.89
N ASN A 45 4.12 16.27 -8.51
CA ASN A 45 3.13 17.10 -9.22
C ASN A 45 2.66 18.29 -8.39
N GLU A 46 1.84 19.15 -9.00
CA GLU A 46 1.34 20.37 -8.36
C GLU A 46 0.17 20.15 -7.37
N GLY A 47 -0.34 18.93 -7.31
CA GLY A 47 -1.48 18.53 -6.48
C GLY A 47 -2.83 18.93 -7.06
N PHE A 48 -3.84 18.98 -6.20
CA PHE A 48 -5.21 19.32 -6.57
C PHE A 48 -5.45 20.84 -6.53
N PRO A 49 -6.42 21.36 -7.31
CA PRO A 49 -6.80 22.76 -7.28
C PRO A 49 -7.39 23.15 -5.93
N ILE A 50 -7.21 24.43 -5.58
CA ILE A 50 -7.76 25.07 -4.40
C ILE A 50 -8.90 25.98 -4.84
N GLU A 51 -10.11 25.63 -4.42
CA GLU A 51 -11.37 26.19 -4.91
C GLU A 51 -12.21 26.69 -3.72
N GLY A 52 -13.08 27.66 -4.00
CA GLY A 52 -14.04 28.18 -3.04
C GLY A 52 -15.06 27.12 -2.64
N GLY A 53 -15.65 27.25 -1.44
CA GLY A 53 -16.65 26.30 -0.95
C GLY A 53 -16.08 24.95 -0.50
N HIS A 54 -14.79 24.69 -0.69
CA HIS A 54 -14.13 23.46 -0.23
C HIS A 54 -13.37 23.66 1.08
N GLY A 55 -13.29 22.59 1.87
CA GLY A 55 -12.53 22.55 3.11
C GLY A 55 -11.22 21.80 2.95
N TYR A 56 -10.12 22.42 3.38
CA TYR A 56 -8.77 21.88 3.31
C TYR A 56 -8.20 21.68 4.71
N ILE A 57 -7.57 20.54 4.99
CA ILE A 57 -6.80 20.35 6.22
C ILE A 57 -5.35 20.65 5.88
N VAL A 58 -4.80 21.69 6.51
CA VAL A 58 -3.45 22.18 6.25
C VAL A 58 -2.66 22.02 7.54
N ASN A 59 -1.59 21.23 7.51
CA ASN A 59 -0.70 21.08 8.67
C ASN A 59 0.47 22.06 8.55
N VAL A 60 0.60 22.98 9.50
CA VAL A 60 1.73 23.91 9.58
C VAL A 60 2.46 23.67 10.91
N PRO A 61 3.73 23.27 10.90
CA PRO A 61 4.44 22.83 12.12
C PRO A 61 4.82 23.98 13.05
N ALA A 62 4.78 25.22 12.56
CA ALA A 62 5.07 26.42 13.34
C ALA A 62 4.06 27.53 13.02
N THR A 63 3.73 28.35 14.02
CA THR A 63 2.86 29.50 13.83
C THR A 63 3.38 30.42 12.73
N ARG A 64 2.52 30.72 11.76
CA ARG A 64 2.81 31.63 10.65
C ARG A 64 1.62 32.51 10.36
N ASN A 65 1.91 33.78 10.05
CA ASN A 65 0.93 34.72 9.54
C ASN A 65 1.08 34.78 8.01
N PHE A 66 -0.03 34.64 7.29
CA PHE A 66 -0.08 34.80 5.85
C PHE A 66 -1.41 35.48 5.48
N ALA A 67 -1.40 36.24 4.38
CA ALA A 67 -2.56 36.96 3.90
C ALA A 67 -3.06 36.34 2.59
N PHE A 68 -4.36 36.05 2.52
CA PHE A 68 -5.01 35.76 1.25
C PHE A 68 -5.35 37.08 0.56
N VAL A 69 -4.96 37.21 -0.70
CA VAL A 69 -5.28 38.37 -1.54
C VAL A 69 -6.08 37.87 -2.72
N GLY A 70 -7.22 38.48 -3.00
CA GLY A 70 -8.12 37.97 -4.02
C GLY A 70 -9.48 38.67 -4.07
N ALA A 71 -10.31 38.22 -5.01
CA ALA A 71 -11.71 38.61 -5.10
C ALA A 71 -12.60 37.68 -4.25
N PRO A 72 -13.84 38.07 -3.91
CA PRO A 72 -14.81 37.13 -3.35
C PRO A 72 -15.06 35.96 -4.31
N TRP A 73 -15.27 34.76 -3.76
CA TRP A 73 -15.75 33.63 -4.56
C TRP A 73 -17.16 33.90 -5.10
N THR A 74 -17.44 33.41 -6.31
CA THR A 74 -18.72 33.61 -6.99
C THR A 74 -19.79 32.56 -6.64
N ASP A 75 -19.43 31.52 -5.88
CA ASP A 75 -20.34 30.45 -5.48
C ASP A 75 -21.16 30.81 -4.22
N PRO A 76 -22.43 30.35 -4.12
CA PRO A 76 -23.24 30.61 -2.94
C PRO A 76 -22.64 29.88 -1.72
N THR A 77 -22.27 30.67 -0.71
CA THR A 77 -21.77 30.21 0.59
C THR A 77 -22.77 29.31 1.31
N GLU A 78 -22.38 28.08 1.62
CA GLU A 78 -23.04 27.25 2.63
C GLU A 78 -22.17 27.22 3.90
N ALA A 79 -22.73 27.77 4.99
CA ALA A 79 -22.26 27.78 6.37
C ALA A 79 -20.91 28.47 6.70
N ALA A 80 -20.92 29.23 7.80
CA ALA A 80 -19.75 29.89 8.36
C ALA A 80 -18.64 28.88 8.70
N ALA A 81 -17.41 29.17 8.28
CA ALA A 81 -16.24 28.37 8.62
C ALA A 81 -16.09 28.26 10.15
N ALA A 82 -15.90 27.05 10.66
CA ALA A 82 -15.65 26.81 12.08
C ALA A 82 -14.42 27.61 12.55
N ALA A 83 -14.47 28.16 13.77
CA ALA A 83 -13.40 28.94 14.36
C ALA A 83 -12.04 28.23 14.26
N ALA A 84 -11.00 28.99 13.91
CA ALA A 84 -9.63 28.49 13.86
C ALA A 84 -9.24 27.91 15.25
N PRO A 85 -8.71 26.68 15.31
CA PRO A 85 -8.36 26.07 16.59
C PRO A 85 -7.21 26.83 17.28
N THR A 86 -7.20 26.76 18.60
CA THR A 86 -6.09 27.24 19.42
C THR A 86 -4.84 26.41 19.13
N ILE A 87 -3.70 27.08 18.92
CA ILE A 87 -2.41 26.44 18.68
C ILE A 87 -1.89 25.91 20.03
N SER A 88 -1.61 24.61 20.12
CA SER A 88 -0.88 24.03 21.26
C SER A 88 0.62 24.02 20.98
N THR A 89 1.43 24.28 22.01
CA THR A 89 2.89 24.18 21.95
C THR A 89 3.41 22.83 22.42
N GLU A 90 2.51 21.94 22.87
CA GLU A 90 2.85 20.58 23.28
C GLU A 90 3.12 19.69 22.07
N VAL A 91 4.08 18.78 22.23
CA VAL A 91 4.36 17.76 21.22
C VAL A 91 3.12 16.88 21.06
N PRO A 92 2.50 16.83 19.86
CA PRO A 92 1.25 16.12 19.67
C PRO A 92 1.45 14.63 19.93
N GLN A 93 0.58 14.07 20.77
CA GLN A 93 0.53 12.62 21.04
C GLN A 93 -0.43 11.89 20.10
N GLU A 94 -1.35 12.63 19.48
CA GLU A 94 -2.40 12.12 18.63
C GLU A 94 -2.69 13.08 17.47
N ALA A 95 -3.16 12.54 16.35
CA ALA A 95 -3.59 13.32 15.19
C ALA A 95 -4.95 12.82 14.70
N TRP A 96 -5.84 13.76 14.37
CA TRP A 96 -7.16 13.50 13.77
C TRP A 96 -7.14 13.54 12.23
N ALA A 97 -6.01 13.95 11.64
CA ALA A 97 -5.73 13.89 10.22
C ALA A 97 -4.25 13.56 10.00
N PHE A 98 -3.94 12.69 9.04
CA PHE A 98 -2.59 12.16 8.85
C PHE A 98 -2.38 11.69 7.40
N VAL A 99 -1.16 11.83 6.88
CA VAL A 99 -0.77 11.36 5.55
C VAL A 99 0.39 10.38 5.65
N VAL A 100 0.25 9.22 5.02
CA VAL A 100 1.37 8.31 4.78
C VAL A 100 1.78 8.45 3.32
N THR A 101 3.04 8.83 3.09
CA THR A 101 3.55 9.13 1.76
C THR A 101 4.90 8.48 1.54
N GLY A 102 5.29 8.29 0.28
CA GLY A 102 6.60 7.76 -0.02
C GLY A 102 6.86 7.56 -1.49
N HIS A 103 8.07 7.06 -1.76
CA HIS A 103 8.52 6.66 -3.09
C HIS A 103 8.68 5.13 -3.17
N LEU A 104 8.37 4.58 -4.33
CA LEU A 104 8.48 3.18 -4.70
C LEU A 104 9.74 2.99 -5.55
N GLU A 105 10.57 1.99 -5.21
CA GLU A 105 11.82 1.70 -5.91
C GLU A 105 11.95 0.20 -6.22
N GLY A 106 12.68 -0.13 -7.28
CA GLY A 106 12.95 -1.53 -7.67
C GLY A 106 12.26 -2.00 -8.96
N LYS A 107 11.45 -1.14 -9.60
CA LYS A 107 10.90 -1.36 -10.95
C LYS A 107 11.04 -0.09 -11.80
N ALA A 108 10.93 -0.25 -13.13
CA ALA A 108 11.04 0.86 -14.08
C ALA A 108 9.82 1.80 -14.06
N ALA A 109 8.63 1.27 -13.78
CA ALA A 109 7.38 2.03 -13.70
C ALA A 109 6.42 1.37 -12.71
N PHE A 110 5.50 2.17 -12.16
CA PHE A 110 4.51 1.77 -11.16
C PHE A 110 3.07 2.08 -11.58
N ASP A 111 2.81 2.13 -12.89
CA ASP A 111 1.45 2.34 -13.40
C ASP A 111 0.49 1.27 -12.90
N GLY A 112 -0.62 1.71 -12.31
CA GLY A 112 -1.64 0.84 -11.73
C GLY A 112 -1.26 0.19 -10.40
N TYR A 113 -0.08 0.50 -9.82
CA TYR A 113 0.27 0.06 -8.47
C TYR A 113 -0.56 0.81 -7.43
N LYS A 114 -0.83 0.11 -6.32
CA LYS A 114 -1.55 0.64 -5.17
C LYS A 114 -0.78 0.34 -3.90
N VAL A 115 -0.75 1.29 -2.98
CA VAL A 115 -0.21 1.12 -1.64
C VAL A 115 -1.37 1.05 -0.66
N ILE A 116 -1.48 -0.06 0.04
CA ILE A 116 -2.44 -0.27 1.13
C ILE A 116 -1.71 0.08 2.42
N VAL A 117 -2.28 1.01 3.17
CA VAL A 117 -1.79 1.48 4.45
C VAL A 117 -2.79 1.06 5.52
N ARG A 118 -2.32 0.30 6.51
CA ARG A 118 -3.14 -0.18 7.62
C ARG A 118 -2.56 0.28 8.95
N ASN A 119 -3.36 0.94 9.77
CA ASN A 119 -3.00 1.15 11.17
C ASN A 119 -3.42 -0.09 11.98
N LEU A 120 -2.48 -0.75 12.66
CA LEU A 120 -2.75 -1.98 13.39
C LEU A 120 -3.57 -1.77 14.67
N ARG A 121 -3.55 -0.57 15.26
CA ARG A 121 -4.36 -0.25 16.45
C ARG A 121 -5.84 -0.08 16.09
N THR A 122 -6.12 0.72 15.06
CA THR A 122 -7.50 1.06 14.67
C THR A 122 -8.09 0.09 13.65
N ASN A 123 -7.26 -0.77 13.04
CA ASN A 123 -7.59 -1.56 11.85
C ASN A 123 -8.08 -0.75 10.64
N SER A 124 -7.91 0.58 10.64
CA SER A 124 -8.26 1.41 9.49
C SER A 124 -7.35 1.10 8.31
N ILE A 125 -7.94 0.95 7.12
CA ILE A 125 -7.23 0.70 5.87
C ILE A 125 -7.47 1.85 4.91
N ILE A 126 -6.38 2.36 4.33
CA ILE A 126 -6.40 3.42 3.31
C ILE A 126 -5.64 2.89 2.11
N THR A 127 -6.15 3.14 0.91
CA THR A 127 -5.49 2.72 -0.34
C THR A 127 -5.15 3.96 -1.15
N ALA A 128 -3.87 4.13 -1.47
CA ALA A 128 -3.38 5.15 -2.39
C ALA A 128 -2.97 4.50 -3.72
N ALA A 129 -3.28 5.15 -4.83
CA ALA A 129 -2.68 4.79 -6.12
C ALA A 129 -1.28 5.41 -6.21
N ALA A 130 -0.35 4.69 -6.85
CA ALA A 130 0.94 5.26 -7.22
C ALA A 130 0.75 6.29 -8.36
N GLN A 131 1.51 7.37 -8.29
CA GLN A 131 1.58 8.45 -9.28
C GLN A 131 3.04 8.59 -9.70
N GLY A 132 3.43 7.90 -10.78
CA GLY A 132 4.84 7.61 -11.02
C GLY A 132 5.38 6.71 -9.90
N ASP A 133 6.51 7.05 -9.31
CA ASP A 133 7.08 6.37 -8.15
C ASP A 133 6.48 6.84 -6.81
N TYR A 134 5.70 7.91 -6.77
CA TYR A 134 5.19 8.52 -5.55
C TYR A 134 3.81 8.01 -5.14
N PHE A 135 3.50 7.97 -3.85
CA PHE A 135 2.13 7.77 -3.35
C PHE A 135 1.82 8.66 -2.14
N ALA A 136 0.53 8.92 -1.91
CA ALA A 136 0.04 9.58 -0.71
C ALA A 136 -1.32 9.02 -0.27
N ALA A 137 -1.35 8.41 0.90
CA ALA A 137 -2.55 7.89 1.56
C ALA A 137 -2.95 8.84 2.69
N ALA A 138 -4.05 9.57 2.52
CA ALA A 138 -4.56 10.49 3.53
C ALA A 138 -5.74 9.90 4.29
N THR A 139 -5.83 10.26 5.57
CA THR A 139 -6.98 9.98 6.42
C THR A 139 -7.28 11.17 7.30
N ALA A 140 -8.56 11.38 7.59
CA ALA A 140 -9.01 12.37 8.56
C ALA A 140 -10.35 11.95 9.16
N ASN A 141 -10.59 12.36 10.41
CA ASN A 141 -11.88 12.25 11.06
C ASN A 141 -12.43 13.66 11.32
N LEU A 142 -13.54 14.00 10.66
CA LEU A 142 -14.14 15.35 10.75
C LEU A 142 -14.72 15.68 12.13
N ALA A 143 -15.02 14.66 12.95
CA ALA A 143 -15.37 14.84 14.36
C ALA A 143 -14.13 15.07 15.26
N ARG A 144 -12.93 15.23 14.65
CA ARG A 144 -11.63 15.45 15.31
C ARG A 144 -11.22 14.35 16.29
N GLN A 145 -11.73 13.15 16.09
CA GLN A 145 -11.28 11.98 16.84
C GLN A 145 -9.92 11.51 16.30
N SER A 146 -9.12 10.95 17.18
CA SER A 146 -7.79 10.44 16.85
C SER A 146 -7.82 9.32 15.83
N VAL A 147 -7.07 9.49 14.74
CA VAL A 147 -6.87 8.47 13.69
C VAL A 147 -5.50 7.81 13.80
N VAL A 148 -4.51 8.52 14.35
CA VAL A 148 -3.13 8.05 14.56
C VAL A 148 -2.59 8.58 15.89
N GLN A 149 -1.85 7.74 16.62
CA GLN A 149 -1.23 8.07 17.92
C GLN A 149 0.26 7.71 17.91
N VAL A 150 1.05 8.33 18.80
CA VAL A 150 2.46 7.94 19.01
C VAL A 150 2.53 6.47 19.42
N GLY A 151 3.42 5.73 18.77
CA GLY A 151 3.59 4.30 19.02
C GLY A 151 2.70 3.39 18.17
N ASP A 152 1.74 3.95 17.40
CA ASP A 152 0.99 3.18 16.41
C ASP A 152 1.93 2.50 15.42
N VAL A 153 1.56 1.30 14.98
CA VAL A 153 2.26 0.58 13.92
C VAL A 153 1.45 0.70 12.64
N ILE A 154 2.06 1.31 11.63
CA ILE A 154 1.52 1.44 10.29
C ILE A 154 2.14 0.36 9.41
N GLU A 155 1.31 -0.57 8.95
CA GLU A 155 1.68 -1.63 8.01
C GLU A 155 1.40 -1.15 6.58
N LEU A 156 2.38 -1.27 5.69
CA LEU A 156 2.27 -0.94 4.28
C LEU A 156 2.39 -2.19 3.42
N ARG A 157 1.52 -2.31 2.42
CA ARG A 157 1.55 -3.37 1.40
C ARG A 157 1.47 -2.75 0.01
N VAL A 158 2.30 -3.23 -0.90
CA VAL A 158 2.30 -2.78 -2.29
C VAL A 158 1.63 -3.84 -3.15
N ILE A 159 0.60 -3.43 -3.88
CA ILE A 159 -0.20 -4.25 -4.77
C ILE A 159 0.06 -3.80 -6.22
N GLY A 160 0.48 -4.72 -7.07
CA GLY A 160 0.66 -4.46 -8.50
C GLY A 160 -0.67 -4.33 -9.26
N PRO A 161 -0.63 -3.94 -10.55
CA PRO A 161 -1.83 -3.75 -11.37
C PRO A 161 -2.64 -5.04 -11.59
N ASN A 162 -1.99 -6.19 -11.48
CA ASN A 162 -2.60 -7.53 -11.52
C ASN A 162 -3.28 -7.94 -10.20
N GLY A 163 -3.25 -7.09 -9.17
CA GLY A 163 -3.78 -7.39 -7.84
C GLY A 163 -2.83 -8.18 -6.94
N ASN A 164 -1.62 -8.47 -7.39
CA ASN A 164 -0.67 -9.27 -6.62
C ASN A 164 0.09 -8.42 -5.62
N THR A 165 0.36 -8.99 -4.45
CA THR A 165 1.32 -8.41 -3.52
C THR A 165 2.72 -8.48 -4.11
N GLU A 166 3.33 -7.31 -4.31
CA GLU A 166 4.68 -7.13 -4.87
C GLU A 166 5.70 -6.75 -3.79
N LEU A 167 5.29 -6.62 -2.52
CA LEU A 167 6.19 -6.41 -1.40
C LEU A 167 5.64 -7.07 -0.14
N GLN A 168 6.51 -7.71 0.65
CA GLN A 168 6.13 -8.18 1.97
C GLN A 168 5.68 -7.00 2.85
N PRO A 169 4.72 -7.18 3.77
CA PRO A 169 4.24 -6.05 4.58
C PRO A 169 5.38 -5.41 5.38
N LEU A 170 5.58 -4.11 5.20
CA LEU A 170 6.55 -3.32 5.96
C LEU A 170 5.85 -2.59 7.09
N SER A 171 6.45 -2.57 8.27
CA SER A 171 5.86 -1.95 9.47
C SER A 171 6.69 -0.77 9.93
N PHE A 172 6.02 0.36 10.19
CA PHE A 172 6.63 1.60 10.63
C PHE A 172 5.97 2.06 11.93
N LYS A 173 6.78 2.43 12.93
CA LYS A 173 6.29 2.95 14.19
C LYS A 173 6.11 4.47 14.11
N VAL A 174 4.96 4.97 14.53
CA VAL A 174 4.68 6.41 14.56
C VAL A 174 5.46 7.05 15.70
N THR A 175 6.19 8.12 15.37
CA THR A 175 6.96 8.93 16.31
C THR A 175 6.26 10.27 16.54
N PRO A 176 6.63 11.01 17.59
CA PRO A 176 6.09 12.35 17.80
C PRO A 176 6.41 13.33 16.66
N GLU A 177 7.55 13.17 15.99
CA GLU A 177 7.92 13.98 14.82
C GLU A 177 6.95 13.76 13.66
N HIS A 178 6.55 12.51 13.41
CA HIS A 178 5.55 12.22 12.38
C HIS A 178 4.22 12.93 12.67
N LEU A 179 3.79 12.96 13.95
CA LEU A 179 2.56 13.65 14.33
C LEU A 179 2.68 15.17 14.24
N ALA A 180 3.82 15.75 14.63
CA ALA A 180 4.08 17.19 14.49
C ALA A 180 3.98 17.65 13.02
N ASN A 181 4.43 16.80 12.10
CA ASN A 181 4.33 17.05 10.66
C ASN A 181 3.04 16.52 10.03
N ALA A 182 2.18 15.82 10.79
CA ALA A 182 1.03 15.05 10.29
C ALA A 182 1.35 14.12 9.11
N VAL A 183 2.62 13.69 8.99
CA VAL A 183 3.14 12.94 7.85
C VAL A 183 4.08 11.83 8.33
N LEU A 184 3.89 10.64 7.78
CA LEU A 184 4.88 9.57 7.77
C LEU A 184 5.42 9.42 6.33
N SER A 185 6.69 9.79 6.13
CA SER A 185 7.38 9.63 4.85
C SER A 185 8.21 8.33 4.85
N VAL A 186 8.03 7.50 3.83
CA VAL A 186 8.73 6.22 3.68
C VAL A 186 9.38 6.09 2.30
N ARG A 187 10.38 5.23 2.20
CA ARG A 187 10.93 4.74 0.94
C ARG A 187 10.71 3.24 0.91
N LEU A 188 9.99 2.76 -0.11
CA LEU A 188 9.68 1.35 -0.28
C LEU A 188 10.54 0.80 -1.41
N ASP A 189 11.62 0.10 -1.05
CA ASP A 189 12.53 -0.53 -1.98
C ASP A 189 12.18 -1.99 -2.26
N GLY A 190 12.90 -2.61 -3.19
CA GLY A 190 12.75 -4.04 -3.48
C GLY A 190 11.37 -4.43 -4.02
N ILE A 191 10.59 -3.50 -4.58
CA ILE A 191 9.25 -3.84 -5.10
C ILE A 191 9.38 -4.90 -6.21
N GLY A 192 8.68 -6.01 -6.03
CA GLY A 192 8.70 -7.18 -6.89
C GLY A 192 9.88 -8.13 -6.67
N ARG A 193 10.71 -7.89 -5.64
CA ARG A 193 11.85 -8.74 -5.28
C ARG A 193 11.70 -9.28 -3.86
N PRO A 194 11.28 -10.54 -3.69
CA PRO A 194 11.30 -11.20 -2.39
C PRO A 194 12.69 -11.18 -1.76
N MET A 195 12.76 -11.05 -0.43
CA MET A 195 14.04 -11.10 0.29
C MET A 195 14.60 -12.52 0.41
N GLN A 196 13.76 -13.54 0.28
CA GLN A 196 14.14 -14.94 0.40
C GLN A 196 13.29 -15.85 -0.48
N ASN A 197 13.85 -17.00 -0.83
CA ASN A 197 13.09 -18.09 -1.42
C ASN A 197 12.09 -18.66 -0.40
N LEU A 198 10.86 -18.93 -0.84
CA LEU A 198 9.82 -19.48 0.05
C LEU A 198 8.80 -20.29 -0.75
N LEU A 199 8.53 -21.51 -0.29
CA LEU A 199 7.38 -22.30 -0.73
C LEU A 199 6.18 -21.97 0.16
N LEU A 200 5.05 -21.64 -0.45
CA LEU A 200 3.80 -21.30 0.24
C LEU A 200 2.81 -22.47 0.17
N GLN A 201 1.73 -22.38 0.98
CA GLN A 201 0.69 -23.40 0.98
C GLN A 201 -0.06 -23.39 -0.35
N ASN A 202 -0.26 -24.56 -0.95
CA ASN A 202 -1.10 -24.70 -2.13
C ASN A 202 -2.54 -24.23 -1.87
N TYR A 203 -3.21 -23.71 -2.89
CA TYR A 203 -4.59 -23.26 -2.81
C TYR A 203 -5.38 -23.66 -4.07
N PRO A 204 -6.58 -24.27 -3.92
CA PRO A 204 -7.21 -24.67 -2.66
C PRO A 204 -6.44 -25.81 -1.94
N ASN A 205 -6.66 -25.99 -0.64
CA ASN A 205 -6.16 -27.13 0.15
C ASN A 205 -7.13 -27.44 1.31
N PRO A 206 -7.83 -28.59 1.33
CA PRO A 206 -7.78 -29.66 0.34
C PRO A 206 -8.24 -29.22 -1.06
N PHE A 207 -7.79 -29.90 -2.11
CA PHE A 207 -8.14 -29.56 -3.50
C PHE A 207 -8.85 -30.70 -4.25
N ASN A 208 -9.63 -30.33 -5.25
CA ASN A 208 -10.34 -31.23 -6.18
C ASN A 208 -10.62 -30.54 -7.53
N PRO A 209 -10.15 -31.05 -8.70
CA PRO A 209 -9.01 -31.95 -8.90
C PRO A 209 -7.69 -31.20 -9.07
N GLU A 210 -7.69 -29.86 -9.00
CA GLU A 210 -6.52 -29.03 -9.28
C GLU A 210 -6.17 -28.03 -8.17
N THR A 211 -4.88 -27.66 -8.10
CA THR A 211 -4.38 -26.73 -7.09
C THR A 211 -3.17 -25.96 -7.59
N TRP A 212 -3.06 -24.71 -7.16
CA TRP A 212 -1.91 -23.85 -7.42
C TRP A 212 -0.94 -23.92 -6.25
N ILE A 213 0.36 -23.96 -6.57
CA ILE A 213 1.45 -24.05 -5.61
C ILE A 213 2.22 -22.72 -5.66
N PRO A 214 1.91 -21.77 -4.77
CA PRO A 214 2.56 -20.48 -4.77
C PRO A 214 3.97 -20.54 -4.18
N TYR A 215 4.88 -19.71 -4.68
CA TYR A 215 6.26 -19.61 -4.20
C TYR A 215 6.83 -18.20 -4.39
N GLN A 216 8.02 -17.97 -3.82
CA GLN A 216 8.77 -16.72 -3.92
C GLN A 216 10.22 -17.06 -4.28
N LEU A 217 10.83 -16.22 -5.13
CA LEU A 217 12.24 -16.32 -5.50
C LEU A 217 12.94 -15.00 -5.20
N SER A 218 14.04 -15.03 -4.46
CA SER A 218 14.88 -13.85 -4.20
C SER A 218 15.89 -13.55 -5.29
N GLU A 219 16.18 -14.53 -6.14
CA GLU A 219 17.13 -14.43 -7.26
C GLU A 219 16.60 -15.16 -8.50
N ASP A 220 17.15 -14.82 -9.66
CA ASP A 220 16.83 -15.50 -10.92
C ASP A 220 17.45 -16.90 -10.92
N THR A 221 16.63 -17.94 -11.01
CA THR A 221 17.09 -19.33 -10.81
C THR A 221 16.26 -20.34 -11.59
N PRO A 222 16.82 -21.50 -11.98
CA PRO A 222 16.01 -22.65 -12.37
C PRO A 222 15.18 -23.15 -11.18
N VAL A 223 13.93 -23.53 -11.46
CA VAL A 223 12.95 -24.00 -10.49
C VAL A 223 12.30 -25.30 -10.94
N SER A 224 12.19 -26.25 -10.02
CA SER A 224 11.33 -27.42 -10.15
C SER A 224 10.50 -27.66 -8.89
N ILE A 225 9.33 -28.27 -9.06
CA ILE A 225 8.52 -28.76 -7.94
C ILE A 225 8.31 -30.27 -8.09
N SER A 226 8.81 -31.03 -7.13
CA SER A 226 8.63 -32.48 -7.08
C SER A 226 7.51 -32.84 -6.11
N ILE A 227 6.62 -33.75 -6.53
CA ILE A 227 5.46 -34.20 -5.75
C ILE A 227 5.68 -35.65 -5.36
N TYR A 228 5.50 -35.98 -4.09
CA TYR A 228 5.74 -37.29 -3.49
C TYR A 228 4.49 -37.80 -2.76
N ASP A 229 4.30 -39.11 -2.73
CA ASP A 229 3.31 -39.74 -1.86
C ASP A 229 3.84 -39.88 -0.41
N THR A 230 3.04 -40.46 0.49
CA THR A 230 3.39 -40.66 1.89
C THR A 230 4.55 -41.63 2.12
N THR A 231 4.90 -42.45 1.13
CA THR A 231 6.05 -43.36 1.18
C THR A 231 7.34 -42.70 0.68
N GLY A 232 7.25 -41.46 0.18
CA GLY A 232 8.37 -40.74 -0.42
C GLY A 232 8.60 -41.08 -1.89
N LYS A 233 7.69 -41.82 -2.53
CA LYS A 233 7.80 -42.13 -3.96
C LYS A 233 7.43 -40.90 -4.78
N LEU A 234 8.26 -40.58 -5.77
CA LEU A 234 8.02 -39.48 -6.71
C LEU A 234 6.79 -39.79 -7.58
N VAL A 235 5.81 -38.89 -7.53
CA VAL A 235 4.53 -38.96 -8.26
C VAL A 235 4.64 -38.17 -9.57
N ARG A 236 5.17 -36.95 -9.51
CA ARG A 236 5.33 -36.06 -10.66
C ARG A 236 6.37 -34.98 -10.36
N THR A 237 7.05 -34.50 -11.40
CA THR A 237 7.87 -33.28 -11.34
C THR A 237 7.25 -32.22 -12.24
N LEU A 238 7.13 -30.99 -11.74
CA LEU A 238 6.75 -29.79 -12.47
C LEU A 238 8.02 -29.00 -12.76
N SER A 239 8.55 -29.13 -13.97
CA SER A 239 9.76 -28.41 -14.40
C SER A 239 9.37 -27.02 -14.89
N LEU A 240 9.58 -26.00 -14.06
CA LEU A 240 9.24 -24.61 -14.39
C LEU A 240 10.36 -23.91 -15.16
N GLY A 241 11.56 -24.49 -15.19
CA GLY A 241 12.71 -23.92 -15.91
C GLY A 241 13.27 -22.69 -15.20
N PHE A 242 13.95 -21.83 -15.95
CA PHE A 242 14.51 -20.58 -15.42
C PHE A 242 13.42 -19.57 -15.14
N GLN A 243 13.39 -19.03 -13.92
CA GLN A 243 12.40 -18.06 -13.47
C GLN A 243 13.13 -16.86 -12.84
N SER A 244 12.68 -15.65 -13.14
CA SER A 244 13.22 -14.44 -12.52
C SER A 244 12.78 -14.30 -11.06
N ALA A 245 13.54 -13.55 -10.27
CA ALA A 245 13.17 -13.16 -8.92
C ALA A 245 11.76 -12.54 -8.90
N GLY A 246 10.94 -12.93 -7.93
CA GLY A 246 9.56 -12.44 -7.87
C GLY A 246 8.62 -13.25 -7.00
N PHE A 247 7.44 -12.68 -6.80
CA PHE A 247 6.31 -13.33 -6.13
C PHE A 247 5.47 -14.12 -7.15
N TYR A 248 5.31 -15.42 -6.92
CA TYR A 248 4.50 -16.34 -7.74
C TYR A 248 3.29 -16.80 -6.92
N ASN A 249 2.50 -15.85 -6.43
CA ASN A 249 1.38 -16.08 -5.49
C ASN A 249 -0.01 -16.09 -6.15
N SER A 250 -0.12 -15.69 -7.41
CA SER A 250 -1.38 -15.64 -8.16
C SER A 250 -1.56 -16.86 -9.06
N GLN A 251 -2.81 -17.16 -9.41
CA GLN A 251 -3.17 -18.31 -10.25
C GLN A 251 -2.36 -18.37 -11.56
N GLY A 252 -2.17 -17.23 -12.23
CA GLY A 252 -1.41 -17.16 -13.50
C GLY A 252 0.12 -17.18 -13.36
N ARG A 253 0.68 -17.21 -12.14
CA ARG A 253 2.14 -17.26 -11.91
C ARG A 253 2.57 -18.47 -11.08
N ALA A 254 1.73 -18.90 -10.14
CA ALA A 254 1.99 -20.07 -9.32
C ALA A 254 2.13 -21.34 -10.17
N ALA A 255 2.81 -22.35 -9.62
CA ALA A 255 2.93 -23.62 -10.30
C ALA A 255 1.58 -24.37 -10.30
N TYR A 256 1.26 -25.03 -11.41
CA TYR A 256 0.01 -25.76 -11.59
C TYR A 256 0.20 -27.26 -11.35
N TRP A 257 -0.64 -27.85 -10.49
CA TRP A 257 -0.88 -29.29 -10.52
C TRP A 257 -2.36 -29.66 -10.71
N ASP A 258 -2.60 -30.58 -11.64
CA ASP A 258 -3.90 -31.12 -12.09
C ASP A 258 -4.31 -32.43 -11.36
N GLY A 259 -3.58 -32.80 -10.30
CA GLY A 259 -3.81 -34.04 -9.56
C GLY A 259 -3.43 -35.32 -10.32
N ARG A 260 -2.56 -35.25 -11.35
CA ARG A 260 -2.10 -36.41 -12.13
C ARG A 260 -0.64 -36.77 -11.86
N ASN A 261 -0.32 -38.05 -12.02
CA ASN A 261 1.05 -38.58 -11.98
C ASN A 261 1.79 -38.34 -13.31
N ALA A 262 3.04 -38.81 -13.40
CA ALA A 262 3.88 -38.65 -14.58
C ALA A 262 3.34 -39.28 -15.89
N ILE A 263 2.47 -40.29 -15.80
CA ILE A 263 1.83 -40.95 -16.97
C ILE A 263 0.42 -40.43 -17.25
N GLY A 264 -0.01 -39.36 -16.55
CA GLY A 264 -1.29 -38.69 -16.79
C GLY A 264 -2.49 -39.30 -16.05
N GLU A 265 -2.29 -40.29 -15.19
CA GLU A 265 -3.37 -40.88 -14.39
C GLU A 265 -3.65 -40.02 -13.15
N ARG A 266 -4.93 -39.94 -12.76
CA ARG A 266 -5.31 -39.20 -11.54
C ARG A 266 -4.84 -39.95 -10.29
N VAL A 267 -4.21 -39.23 -9.37
CA VAL A 267 -3.77 -39.81 -8.09
C VAL A 267 -4.95 -40.07 -7.14
N ALA A 268 -4.77 -40.94 -6.14
CA ALA A 268 -5.82 -41.25 -5.16
C ALA A 268 -6.01 -40.10 -4.15
N SER A 269 -7.20 -39.99 -3.55
CA SER A 269 -7.45 -39.11 -2.41
C SER A 269 -6.45 -39.41 -1.28
N GLY A 270 -5.89 -38.38 -0.65
CA GLY A 270 -4.90 -38.58 0.41
C GLY A 270 -3.95 -37.41 0.60
N ILE A 271 -2.91 -37.69 1.39
CA ILE A 271 -1.85 -36.74 1.71
C ILE A 271 -0.71 -36.93 0.70
N TYR A 272 -0.19 -35.83 0.19
CA TYR A 272 1.03 -35.79 -0.61
C TYR A 272 1.94 -34.68 -0.11
N PHE A 273 3.20 -34.76 -0.49
CA PHE A 273 4.21 -33.75 -0.20
C PHE A 273 4.70 -33.14 -1.50
N TYR A 274 5.02 -31.86 -1.49
CA TYR A 274 5.61 -31.17 -2.62
C TYR A 274 6.82 -30.39 -2.15
N GLN A 275 7.87 -30.42 -2.95
CA GLN A 275 9.14 -29.80 -2.65
C GLN A 275 9.50 -28.84 -3.77
N LEU A 276 9.74 -27.58 -3.41
CA LEU A 276 10.35 -26.59 -4.29
C LEU A 276 11.85 -26.80 -4.24
N THR A 277 12.48 -26.91 -5.42
CA THR A 277 13.92 -27.10 -5.56
C THR A 277 14.50 -26.05 -6.50
N THR A 278 15.55 -25.41 -6.03
CA THR A 278 16.46 -24.52 -6.75
C THR A 278 17.91 -24.94 -6.40
N PRO A 279 18.96 -24.41 -7.06
CA PRO A 279 20.35 -24.76 -6.74
C PRO A 279 20.73 -24.42 -5.29
N SER A 280 20.21 -23.31 -4.75
CA SER A 280 20.57 -22.78 -3.41
C SER A 280 19.53 -23.05 -2.32
N PHE A 281 18.33 -23.51 -2.68
CA PHE A 281 17.20 -23.64 -1.75
C PHE A 281 16.32 -24.85 -2.04
N GLN A 282 15.90 -25.53 -0.97
CA GLN A 282 14.88 -26.57 -0.99
C GLN A 282 13.92 -26.41 0.19
N GLN A 283 12.62 -26.52 -0.08
CA GLN A 283 11.60 -26.52 0.97
C GLN A 283 10.46 -27.46 0.61
N THR A 284 10.00 -28.24 1.60
CA THR A 284 8.90 -29.20 1.43
C THR A 284 7.66 -28.73 2.20
N ARG A 285 6.49 -28.95 1.61
CA ARG A 285 5.18 -28.76 2.26
C ARG A 285 4.27 -29.94 1.99
N ARG A 286 3.21 -30.03 2.78
CA ARG A 286 2.15 -31.04 2.66
C ARG A 286 0.92 -30.45 1.98
N LEU A 287 0.27 -31.22 1.14
CA LEU A 287 -1.03 -30.91 0.54
C LEU A 287 -1.99 -32.11 0.66
N VAL A 288 -3.28 -31.85 0.52
CA VAL A 288 -4.34 -32.86 0.63
C VAL A 288 -5.21 -32.81 -0.62
N ILE A 289 -5.37 -33.95 -1.28
CA ILE A 289 -6.32 -34.13 -2.39
C ILE A 289 -7.54 -34.88 -1.86
N VAL A 290 -8.73 -34.37 -2.17
CA VAL A 290 -10.01 -35.02 -1.90
C VAL A 290 -10.74 -35.11 -3.23
N LYS A 291 -11.23 -36.29 -3.56
CA LYS A 291 -12.14 -36.51 -4.69
C LYS A 291 -13.56 -36.69 -4.20
#